data_AF-A0A8J3U5X9-F1
#
_entry.id   AF-A0A8J3U5X9-F1
#
_cell.length_a   1.000
_cell.length_b   1.000
_cell.length_c   1.000
_cell.angle_alpha   90.00
_cell.angle_beta   90.00
_cell.angle_gamma   90.00
#
_symmetry.space_group_name_H-M   'P 1'
#
loop_
_entity.id
_entity.type
_entity.pdbx_description
1 polymer ?
#
loop_
_entity_poly.entity_id
_entity_poly.type
_entity_poly.pdbx_seq_one_letter_code
_entity_poly.pdbx_strand_id
1 'polypeptide(L)'
;MTYVDPPAPVPLQPGELPPAPSGTDLLSPGGQPTAWVFNPEYQRLVDLWLQVVPLMDRLTGALDRPYEQARSRDVWDAPVAERYVRDLAEWRGRLGMYRQAVLTAISDEAADTPRWVPGGVGVPHAFS
;
A
#
# COMPACT_ATOMS: atom_id res chain seq x y z
N MET A 1 20.20 4.92 7.59
CA MET A 1 18.82 5.27 7.94
C MET A 1 17.96 4.06 7.66
N THR A 2 17.15 3.63 8.63
CA THR A 2 16.13 2.60 8.44
C THR A 2 14.84 3.31 8.06
N TYR A 3 14.37 3.09 6.82
CA TYR A 3 13.08 3.56 6.37
C TYR A 3 12.02 2.60 6.90
N VAL A 4 10.97 3.13 7.51
CA VAL A 4 9.87 2.35 8.09
C VAL A 4 8.70 2.39 7.12
N ASP A 5 8.24 1.22 6.71
CA ASP A 5 7.07 1.09 5.83
C ASP A 5 5.81 1.59 6.58
N PRO A 6 4.87 2.24 5.88
CA PRO A 6 3.58 2.65 6.45
C PRO A 6 2.69 1.42 6.74
N PRO A 7 1.59 1.59 7.49
CA PRO A 7 0.64 0.51 7.71
C PRO A 7 0.03 0.02 6.38
N ALA A 8 -0.13 -1.30 6.24
CA ALA A 8 -0.78 -1.88 5.09
C ALA A 8 -2.30 -1.63 5.09
N PRO A 9 -2.94 -1.42 3.93
CA PRO A 9 -4.39 -1.43 3.82
C PRO A 9 -4.95 -2.81 4.19
N VAL A 10 -6.11 -2.81 4.86
CA VAL A 10 -6.65 -4.01 5.51
C VAL A 10 -7.74 -4.65 4.62
N PRO A 11 -7.55 -5.89 4.14
CA PRO A 11 -8.58 -6.59 3.38
C PRO A 11 -9.87 -6.75 4.19
N LEU A 12 -10.99 -6.99 3.51
CA LEU A 12 -12.24 -7.36 4.17
C LEU A 12 -12.00 -8.60 5.06
N GLN A 13 -12.23 -8.46 6.36
CA GLN A 13 -12.07 -9.57 7.29
C GLN A 13 -13.33 -10.44 7.35
N PRO A 14 -13.20 -11.77 7.57
CA PRO A 14 -14.36 -12.63 7.79
C PRO A 14 -15.20 -12.14 8.98
N GLY A 15 -16.48 -11.86 8.74
CA GLY A 15 -17.39 -11.36 9.77
C GLY A 15 -17.29 -9.86 10.05
N GLU A 16 -16.49 -9.12 9.26
CA GLU A 16 -16.51 -7.65 9.30
C GLU A 16 -17.87 -7.14 8.81
N LEU A 17 -18.49 -6.28 9.62
CA LEU A 17 -19.81 -5.72 9.34
C LEU A 17 -19.68 -4.29 8.79
N PRO A 18 -20.57 -3.89 7.86
CA PRO A 18 -20.64 -2.51 7.42
C PRO A 18 -21.00 -1.55 8.57
N PRO A 19 -20.77 -0.23 8.40
CA PRO A 19 -21.24 0.76 9.36
C PRO A 19 -22.76 0.64 9.55
N ALA A 20 -23.21 0.88 10.78
CA ALA A 20 -24.63 0.83 11.10
C ALA A 20 -25.42 1.81 10.21
N PRO A 21 -26.59 1.41 9.68
CA PRO A 21 -27.43 2.31 8.91
C PRO A 21 -27.81 3.53 9.76
N SER A 22 -27.72 4.72 9.18
CA SER A 22 -28.05 5.94 9.90
C SER A 22 -29.56 5.97 10.15
N GLY A 23 -29.98 6.22 11.40
CA GLY A 23 -31.41 6.23 11.78
C GLY A 23 -32.25 7.24 10.97
N THR A 24 -31.61 8.24 10.38
CA THR A 24 -32.22 9.21 9.45
C THR A 24 -32.68 8.59 8.13
N ASP A 25 -32.05 7.52 7.64
CA ASP A 25 -32.44 6.83 6.40
C ASP A 25 -33.83 6.19 6.55
N LEU A 26 -34.15 5.70 7.75
CA LEU A 26 -35.44 5.09 8.09
C LEU A 26 -36.55 6.11 8.37
N LEU A 27 -36.20 7.37 8.60
CA LEU A 27 -37.14 8.46 8.89
C LEU A 27 -37.59 9.20 7.63
N SER A 28 -37.01 8.89 6.46
CA SER A 28 -37.45 9.40 5.17
C SER A 28 -38.69 8.65 4.68
N PRO A 29 -39.72 9.32 4.11
CA PRO A 29 -40.89 8.62 3.57
C PRO A 29 -40.49 7.61 2.47
N GLY A 30 -40.67 6.32 2.72
CA GLY A 30 -40.21 5.24 1.83
C GLY A 30 -38.77 4.75 2.08
N GLY A 31 -38.14 5.18 3.17
CA GLY A 31 -36.75 4.87 3.53
C GLY A 31 -36.48 3.38 3.61
N GLN A 32 -35.64 2.88 2.70
CA GLN A 32 -35.04 1.55 2.79
C GLN A 32 -33.72 1.66 3.56
N PRO A 33 -33.35 0.66 4.37
CA PRO A 33 -32.03 0.61 4.97
C PRO A 33 -30.96 0.65 3.88
N THR A 34 -29.97 1.54 4.02
CA THR A 34 -28.82 1.62 3.12
C THR A 34 -28.13 0.25 3.08
N ALA A 35 -28.19 -0.40 1.92
CA ALA A 35 -27.41 -1.61 1.67
C ALA A 35 -25.96 -1.19 1.49
N TRP A 36 -25.06 -1.67 2.35
CA TRP A 36 -23.63 -1.39 2.22
C TRP A 36 -22.93 -2.47 1.44
N VAL A 37 -21.98 -2.08 0.59
CA VAL A 37 -21.07 -2.99 -0.09
C VAL A 37 -19.63 -2.62 0.24
N PHE A 38 -18.75 -3.62 0.32
CA PHE A 38 -17.32 -3.34 0.46
C PHE A 38 -16.84 -2.64 -0.80
N ASN A 39 -16.07 -1.57 -0.64
CA ASN A 39 -15.68 -0.71 -1.74
C ASN A 39 -14.71 -1.46 -2.69
N PRO A 40 -15.07 -1.69 -3.96
CA PRO A 40 -14.19 -2.34 -4.92
C PRO A 40 -12.90 -1.54 -5.18
N GLU A 41 -12.94 -0.21 -5.11
CA GLU A 41 -11.75 0.63 -5.28
C GLU A 41 -10.78 0.46 -4.11
N TYR A 42 -11.29 0.38 -2.88
CA TYR A 42 -10.46 0.05 -1.72
C TYR A 42 -9.83 -1.34 -1.86
N GLN A 43 -10.58 -2.33 -2.32
CA GLN A 43 -10.04 -3.68 -2.56
C GLN A 43 -8.90 -3.67 -3.57
N ARG A 44 -8.99 -2.86 -4.65
CA ARG A 44 -7.89 -2.72 -5.61
C ARG A 44 -6.61 -2.16 -4.97
N LEU A 45 -6.73 -1.25 -4.01
CA LEU A 45 -5.57 -0.72 -3.27
C LEU A 45 -4.92 -1.79 -2.39
N VAL A 46 -5.73 -2.65 -1.75
CA VAL A 46 -5.24 -3.83 -1.03
C VAL A 46 -4.48 -4.77 -1.96
N ASP A 47 -5.07 -5.09 -3.11
CA ASP A 47 -4.44 -5.99 -4.09
C ASP A 47 -3.15 -5.38 -4.65
N LEU A 48 -3.14 -4.07 -4.91
CA LEU A 48 -1.96 -3.33 -5.35
C LEU A 48 -0.84 -3.38 -4.32
N TRP A 49 -1.16 -3.15 -3.04
CA TRP A 49 -0.20 -3.27 -1.94
C TRP A 49 0.46 -4.65 -1.92
N LEU A 50 -0.35 -5.73 -1.96
CA LEU A 50 0.14 -7.11 -1.93
C LEU A 50 1.03 -7.45 -3.13
N GLN A 51 0.80 -6.82 -4.29
CA GLN A 51 1.64 -6.98 -5.47
C GLN A 51 2.95 -6.19 -5.38
N VAL A 52 2.89 -4.96 -4.87
CA VAL A 52 4.02 -4.02 -4.88
C VAL A 52 5.07 -4.33 -3.81
N VAL A 53 4.65 -4.71 -2.59
CA VAL A 53 5.57 -5.03 -1.48
C VAL A 53 6.68 -6.02 -1.88
N PRO A 54 6.38 -7.22 -2.43
CA PRO A 54 7.43 -8.17 -2.78
C PRO A 54 8.34 -7.69 -3.92
N LEU A 55 7.84 -6.82 -4.81
CA LEU A 55 8.66 -6.20 -5.87
C LEU A 55 9.63 -5.18 -5.27
N MET A 56 9.15 -4.36 -4.33
CA MET A 56 9.99 -3.41 -3.61
C MET A 56 11.00 -4.13 -2.72
N ASP A 57 10.64 -5.25 -2.07
CA ASP A 57 11.57 -6.06 -1.25
C ASP A 57 12.76 -6.53 -2.10
N ARG A 58 12.45 -7.10 -3.28
CA ARG A 58 13.48 -7.56 -4.22
C ARG A 58 14.35 -6.41 -4.70
N LEU A 59 13.76 -5.27 -5.03
CA LEU A 59 14.49 -4.11 -5.52
C LEU A 59 15.43 -3.56 -4.45
N THR A 60 14.95 -3.35 -3.22
CA THR A 60 15.77 -2.84 -2.12
C THR A 60 16.86 -3.82 -1.70
N GLY A 61 16.60 -5.12 -1.77
CA GLY A 61 17.57 -6.17 -1.45
C GLY A 61 18.59 -6.46 -2.56
N ALA A 62 18.37 -6.00 -3.79
CA ALA A 62 19.21 -6.33 -4.94
C ALA A 62 20.68 -5.91 -4.77
N LEU A 63 20.94 -4.87 -3.96
CA LEU A 63 22.28 -4.33 -3.71
C LEU A 63 22.93 -4.83 -2.41
N ASP A 64 22.22 -5.63 -1.61
CA ASP A 64 22.73 -6.07 -0.31
C ASP A 64 23.96 -6.98 -0.46
N ARG A 65 23.84 -8.03 -1.28
CA ARG A 65 24.95 -8.96 -1.54
C ARG A 65 26.14 -8.28 -2.24
N PRO A 66 25.97 -7.48 -3.30
CA PRO A 66 27.08 -6.70 -3.88
C PRO A 66 27.75 -5.77 -2.87
N TYR A 67 26.97 -5.12 -1.99
CA TYR A 67 27.52 -4.26 -0.94
C TYR A 67 28.34 -5.04 0.08
N GLU A 68 27.85 -6.19 0.54
CA GLU A 68 28.59 -7.06 1.47
C GLU A 68 29.90 -7.56 0.87
N GLN A 69 29.88 -7.97 -0.40
CA GLN A 69 31.07 -8.40 -1.13
C GLN A 69 32.08 -7.26 -1.28
N ALA A 70 31.63 -6.07 -1.66
CA ALA A 70 32.49 -4.90 -1.84
C ALA A 70 33.12 -4.39 -0.53
N ARG A 71 32.43 -4.61 0.61
CA ARG A 71 32.93 -4.22 1.93
C ARG A 71 33.96 -5.22 2.50
N SER A 72 34.06 -6.42 1.94
CA SER A 72 35.03 -7.41 2.39
C SER A 72 36.46 -6.98 2.00
N ARG A 73 37.30 -6.74 3.02
CA ARG A 73 38.72 -6.39 2.85
C ARG A 73 39.53 -7.48 2.15
N ASP A 74 39.05 -8.72 2.21
CA ASP A 74 39.68 -9.86 1.54
C ASP A 74 39.59 -9.74 0.00
N VAL A 75 38.65 -8.94 -0.50
CA VAL A 75 38.39 -8.81 -1.94
C VAL A 75 38.94 -7.49 -2.49
N TRP A 76 38.89 -6.39 -1.74
CA TRP A 76 39.31 -5.06 -2.22
C TRP A 76 40.00 -4.22 -1.13
N ASP A 77 41.34 -4.21 -1.10
CA ASP A 77 42.15 -3.34 -0.22
C ASP A 77 42.75 -2.17 -1.02
N ALA A 78 41.89 -1.24 -1.46
CA ALA A 78 42.32 -0.04 -2.20
C ALA A 78 41.36 1.15 -1.96
N PRO A 79 41.85 2.41 -1.98
CA PRO A 79 41.00 3.61 -1.81
C PRO A 79 39.84 3.72 -2.82
N VAL A 80 39.98 3.13 -4.01
CA VAL A 80 38.91 3.06 -5.02
C VAL A 80 37.72 2.23 -4.53
N ALA A 81 37.99 1.19 -3.74
CA ALA A 81 36.97 0.33 -3.15
C ALA A 81 36.09 1.08 -2.15
N GLU A 82 36.70 1.93 -1.32
CA GLU A 82 35.97 2.74 -0.34
C GLU A 82 34.97 3.68 -1.01
N ARG A 83 35.37 4.32 -2.13
CA ARG A 83 34.46 5.15 -2.92
C ARG A 83 33.30 4.33 -3.49
N TYR A 84 33.58 3.16 -4.05
CA TYR A 84 32.55 2.30 -4.63
C TYR A 84 31.55 1.79 -3.57
N VAL A 85 32.04 1.39 -2.38
CA VAL A 85 31.19 0.98 -1.26
C VAL A 85 30.31 2.13 -0.78
N ARG A 86 30.84 3.36 -0.74
CA ARG A 86 30.06 4.56 -0.39
C ARG A 86 28.96 4.82 -1.42
N ASP A 87 29.28 4.77 -2.70
CA ASP A 87 28.31 5.00 -3.77
C ASP A 87 27.21 3.92 -3.73
N LEU A 88 27.55 2.65 -3.50
CA LEU A 88 26.59 1.56 -3.27
C LEU A 88 25.71 1.80 -2.03
N ALA A 89 26.26 2.30 -0.94
CA ALA A 89 25.49 2.65 0.25
C ALA A 89 24.47 3.76 -0.04
N GLU A 90 24.85 4.76 -0.84
CA GLU A 90 23.96 5.83 -1.26
C GLU A 90 22.80 5.27 -2.11
N TRP A 91 23.09 4.41 -3.09
CA TRP A 91 22.06 3.77 -3.90
C TRP A 91 21.11 2.91 -3.06
N ARG A 92 21.62 2.14 -2.10
CA ARG A 92 20.78 1.41 -1.13
C ARG A 92 19.86 2.35 -0.35
N GLY A 93 20.37 3.49 0.10
CA GLY A 93 19.57 4.53 0.74
C GLY A 93 18.46 5.05 -0.16
N ARG A 94 18.79 5.38 -1.42
CA ARG A 94 17.81 5.85 -2.42
C ARG A 94 16.72 4.82 -2.70
N LEU A 95 17.07 3.54 -2.84
CA LEU A 95 16.09 2.46 -3.02
C LEU A 95 15.15 2.34 -1.80
N GLY A 96 15.69 2.46 -0.58
CA GLY A 96 14.88 2.50 0.63
C GLY A 96 13.89 3.68 0.67
N MET A 97 14.33 4.88 0.25
CA MET A 97 13.45 6.05 0.12
C MET A 97 12.34 5.82 -0.91
N TYR A 98 12.67 5.26 -2.07
CA TYR A 98 11.67 5.00 -3.11
C TYR A 98 10.64 3.97 -2.68
N ARG A 99 11.07 2.89 -2.00
CA ARG A 99 10.15 1.92 -1.40
C ARG A 99 9.17 2.63 -0.47
N GLN A 100 9.69 3.40 0.49
CA GLN A 100 8.83 4.10 1.45
C GLN A 100 7.84 5.01 0.74
N ALA A 101 8.30 5.82 -0.22
CA ALA A 101 7.45 6.75 -0.95
C ALA A 101 6.31 6.05 -1.70
N VAL A 102 6.60 4.93 -2.38
CA VAL A 102 5.60 4.13 -3.10
C VAL A 102 4.58 3.53 -2.14
N LEU A 103 5.03 2.91 -1.05
CA LEU A 103 4.13 2.32 -0.06
C LEU A 103 3.30 3.38 0.66
N THR A 104 3.87 4.55 0.95
CA THR A 104 3.13 5.69 1.53
C THR A 104 2.03 6.16 0.61
N ALA A 105 2.28 6.32 -0.70
CA ALA A 105 1.24 6.72 -1.63
C ALA A 105 0.04 5.75 -1.65
N ILE A 106 0.29 4.43 -1.58
CA ILE A 106 -0.79 3.43 -1.53
C ILE A 106 -1.53 3.48 -0.19
N SER A 107 -0.79 3.62 0.92
CA SER A 107 -1.36 3.71 2.27
C SER A 107 -2.23 4.96 2.44
N ASP A 108 -1.77 6.11 1.95
CA ASP A 108 -2.47 7.38 2.06
C ASP A 108 -3.77 7.34 1.25
N GLU A 109 -3.71 6.87 0.00
CA GLU A 109 -4.91 6.69 -0.84
C GLU A 109 -5.91 5.73 -0.18
N ALA A 110 -5.43 4.66 0.45
CA ALA A 110 -6.30 3.74 1.17
C ALA A 110 -6.91 4.36 2.44
N ALA A 111 -6.18 5.25 3.12
CA ALA A 111 -6.71 5.97 4.28
C ALA A 111 -7.83 6.96 3.89
N ASP A 112 -7.70 7.59 2.72
CA ASP A 112 -8.69 8.53 2.18
C ASP A 112 -9.86 7.83 1.48
N THR A 113 -9.72 6.55 1.14
CA THR A 113 -10.77 5.76 0.48
C THR A 113 -11.67 5.07 1.51
N PRO A 114 -13.00 5.30 1.51
CA PRO A 114 -13.91 4.61 2.41
C PRO A 114 -13.95 3.10 2.10
N ARG A 115 -13.85 2.27 3.15
CA ARG A 115 -13.91 0.80 3.03
C ARG A 115 -15.29 0.27 2.63
N TRP A 116 -16.34 1.02 2.96
CA TRP A 116 -17.73 0.68 2.68
C TRP A 116 -18.39 1.82 1.91
N VAL A 117 -19.14 1.47 0.88
CA VAL A 117 -19.94 2.43 0.09
C VAL A 117 -21.39 1.97 0.02
N PRO A 118 -22.36 2.89 -0.12
CA PRO A 118 -23.74 2.52 -0.37
C PRO A 118 -23.83 1.69 -1.66
N GLY A 119 -24.25 0.44 -1.53
CA GLY A 119 -24.69 -0.40 -2.64
C GLY A 119 -25.98 0.17 -3.16
N GLY A 120 -25.93 0.86 -4.30
CA GLY A 120 -27.10 1.45 -4.92
C GLY A 120 -28.22 0.42 -5.02
N VAL A 121 -29.36 0.69 -4.38
CA VAL A 121 -30.62 0.05 -4.73
C VAL A 121 -30.81 0.39 -6.20
N GLY A 122 -30.84 -0.63 -7.07
CA GLY A 122 -30.95 -0.47 -8.50
C GLY A 122 -32.04 0.55 -8.83
N VAL A 123 -31.63 1.74 -9.27
CA VAL A 123 -32.55 2.66 -9.91
C VAL A 123 -32.99 1.92 -11.16
N PRO A 124 -34.27 1.53 -11.32
CA PRO A 124 -34.73 1.02 -12.59
C PRO A 124 -34.39 2.11 -13.60
N HIS A 125 -33.58 1.80 -14.62
CA HIS A 125 -33.34 2.72 -15.71
C HIS A 125 -34.69 3.04 -16.37
N ALA A 126 -35.34 4.10 -15.89
CA ALA A 126 -36.47 4.73 -16.53
C ALA A 126 -35.90 5.72 -17.53
N PHE A 127 -35.42 5.21 -18.66
CA PHE A 127 -35.35 5.98 -19.90
C PHE A 127 -35.93 5.11 -21.01
N SER A 128 -37.12 5.56 -21.45
CA SER A 128 -37.79 5.21 -22.70
C SER A 128 -36.96 5.58 -23.92
#